data_AF-A0A672ST30-F1
#
_entry.id   AF-A0A672ST30-F1
#
_cell.length_a   1.000
_cell.length_b   1.000
_cell.length_c   1.000
_cell.angle_alpha   90.00
_cell.angle_beta   90.00
_cell.angle_gamma   90.00
#
_symmetry.space_group_name_H-M   'P 1'
#
loop_
_entity.id
_entity.type
_entity.pdbx_description
1 polymer ?
#
loop_
_entity_poly.entity_id
_entity_poly.type
_entity_poly.pdbx_seq_one_letter_code
_entity_poly.pdbx_strand_id
1 'polypeptide(L)'
;MRGTDPRAILKDLLPETDLPADLDDMTLWQIIINISEPPKRKKRKDINTLEDVVRLLNERKKILVSVSCGIPDFRSRDGIYARLAVDFPDLPDPQAMFDIDYFRRDPRPFFKFAKVRYTAFSFAFQPLMENNHCNDMFLNNARHYR
;
A
#
# COMPACT_ATOMS: atom_id res chain seq x y z
N MET A 1 -28.47 -11.12 -14.41
CA MET A 1 -27.60 -11.09 -13.22
C MET A 1 -28.41 -11.63 -12.05
N ARG A 2 -27.85 -12.54 -11.25
CA ARG A 2 -28.58 -13.43 -10.33
C ARG A 2 -29.31 -12.63 -9.23
N GLY A 3 -30.62 -12.84 -9.10
CA GLY A 3 -31.50 -12.17 -8.14
C GLY A 3 -31.34 -12.70 -6.71
N THR A 4 -30.18 -12.48 -6.11
CA THR A 4 -29.98 -12.75 -4.68
C THR A 4 -30.50 -11.57 -3.87
N ASP A 5 -31.43 -11.84 -2.95
CA ASP A 5 -31.99 -10.85 -2.04
C ASP A 5 -30.91 -10.38 -1.03
N PRO A 6 -30.49 -9.09 -1.05
CA PRO A 6 -29.48 -8.58 -0.13
C PRO A 6 -29.95 -8.63 1.33
N ARG A 7 -31.25 -8.63 1.57
CA ARG A 7 -31.83 -8.73 2.92
C ARG A 7 -31.60 -10.10 3.54
N ALA A 8 -31.73 -11.16 2.73
CA ALA A 8 -31.41 -12.52 3.15
C ALA A 8 -29.93 -12.66 3.51
N ILE A 9 -29.03 -12.10 2.70
CA ILE A 9 -27.58 -12.10 2.97
C ILE A 9 -27.28 -11.36 4.29
N LEU A 10 -27.86 -10.18 4.51
CA LEU A 10 -27.63 -9.42 5.74
C LEU A 10 -28.17 -10.12 6.98
N LYS A 11 -29.31 -10.83 6.86
CA LYS A 11 -29.85 -11.64 7.96
C LYS A 11 -28.93 -12.81 8.32
N ASP A 12 -28.27 -13.41 7.33
CA ASP A 12 -27.28 -14.46 7.56
C ASP A 12 -25.98 -13.89 8.18
N LEU A 13 -25.55 -12.70 7.74
CA LEU A 13 -24.34 -12.03 8.25
C LEU A 13 -24.54 -11.40 9.64
N LEU A 14 -25.74 -10.92 9.95
CA LEU A 14 -26.11 -10.22 11.17
C LEU A 14 -27.45 -10.75 11.73
N PRO A 15 -27.48 -11.99 12.25
CA PRO A 15 -28.72 -12.67 12.66
C PRO A 15 -29.49 -11.95 13.78
N GLU A 16 -28.80 -11.15 14.59
CA GLU A 16 -29.37 -10.44 15.75
C GLU A 16 -29.74 -8.97 15.45
N THR A 17 -29.67 -8.53 14.18
CA THR A 17 -29.97 -7.13 13.81
C THR A 17 -31.34 -7.02 13.16
N ASP A 18 -32.24 -6.24 13.77
CA ASP A 18 -33.51 -5.86 13.15
C ASP A 18 -33.27 -4.83 12.04
N LEU A 19 -33.35 -5.27 10.79
CA LEU A 19 -33.20 -4.40 9.61
C LEU A 19 -34.52 -3.66 9.31
N PRO A 20 -34.55 -2.32 9.29
CA PRO A 20 -35.74 -1.53 8.98
C PRO A 20 -36.38 -1.90 7.64
N ALA A 21 -37.71 -2.11 7.62
CA ALA A 21 -38.47 -2.59 6.45
C ALA A 21 -38.34 -1.69 5.21
N ASP A 22 -38.06 -0.41 5.42
CA ASP A 22 -38.01 0.69 4.47
C ASP A 22 -36.66 0.86 3.75
N LEU A 23 -35.63 0.06 4.09
CA LEU A 23 -34.36 0.08 3.37
C LEU A 23 -34.49 -0.51 1.97
N ASP A 24 -34.02 0.22 0.96
CA ASP A 24 -33.97 -0.21 -0.42
C ASP A 24 -32.77 -1.13 -0.69
N ASP A 25 -32.87 -1.93 -1.75
CA ASP A 25 -31.86 -2.94 -2.09
C ASP A 25 -30.45 -2.35 -2.26
N MET A 26 -30.33 -1.13 -2.79
CA MET A 26 -29.04 -0.45 -2.95
C MET A 26 -28.39 -0.13 -1.60
N THR A 27 -29.15 0.34 -0.62
CA THR A 27 -28.64 0.57 0.73
C THR A 27 -28.25 -0.75 1.40
N LEU A 28 -29.06 -1.80 1.22
CA LEU A 28 -28.72 -3.14 1.74
C LEU A 28 -27.41 -3.65 1.14
N TRP A 29 -27.20 -3.51 -0.17
CA TRP A 29 -25.93 -3.84 -0.81
C TRP A 29 -24.76 -3.01 -0.29
N GLN A 30 -24.96 -1.71 -0.06
CA GLN A 30 -23.91 -0.86 0.51
C GLN A 30 -23.52 -1.31 1.92
N ILE A 31 -24.48 -1.72 2.75
CA ILE A 31 -24.22 -2.27 4.09
C ILE A 31 -23.43 -3.58 3.98
N ILE A 32 -23.79 -4.48 3.08
CA ILE A 32 -23.03 -5.73 2.85
C ILE A 32 -21.58 -5.43 2.48
N ILE A 33 -21.36 -4.50 1.54
CA ILE A 33 -20.02 -4.10 1.12
C ILE A 33 -19.24 -3.52 2.30
N ASN A 34 -19.85 -2.63 3.07
CA ASN A 34 -19.21 -1.99 4.23
C ASN A 34 -18.84 -3.01 5.33
N ILE A 35 -19.66 -4.04 5.55
CA ILE A 35 -19.37 -5.11 6.54
C ILE A 35 -18.30 -6.06 6.00
N SER A 36 -18.26 -6.28 4.68
CA SER A 36 -17.23 -7.10 4.03
C SER A 36 -15.84 -6.46 4.07
N GLU A 37 -15.75 -5.15 4.32
CA GLU A 37 -14.47 -4.49 4.50
C GLU A 37 -13.72 -5.08 5.72
N PRO A 38 -12.44 -5.46 5.56
CA PRO A 38 -11.67 -5.97 6.66
C PRO A 38 -11.61 -4.94 7.79
N PRO A 39 -11.82 -5.35 9.05
CA PRO A 39 -11.92 -4.42 10.16
C PRO A 39 -10.62 -3.61 10.29
N LYS A 40 -10.77 -2.29 10.42
CA LYS A 40 -9.62 -1.41 10.64
C LYS A 40 -8.88 -1.83 11.90
N ARG A 41 -7.56 -1.97 11.79
CA ARG A 41 -6.70 -2.38 12.91
C ARG A 41 -6.79 -1.36 14.05
N LYS A 42 -7.28 -1.78 15.22
CA LYS A 42 -7.29 -0.96 16.43
C LYS A 42 -5.87 -0.83 16.99
N LYS A 43 -5.50 0.37 17.48
CA LYS A 43 -4.23 0.58 18.17
C LYS A 43 -4.18 -0.30 19.43
N ARG A 44 -3.09 -1.05 19.59
CA ARG A 44 -2.80 -1.81 20.80
C ARG A 44 -2.48 -0.86 21.95
N LYS A 45 -3.16 -1.01 23.08
CA LYS A 45 -3.00 -0.14 24.25
C LYS A 45 -1.76 -0.46 25.08
N ASP A 46 -1.17 -1.63 24.86
CA ASP A 46 -0.05 -2.18 25.62
C ASP A 46 1.33 -1.87 25.01
N ILE A 47 1.38 -1.20 23.85
CA ILE A 47 2.62 -0.85 23.16
C ILE A 47 2.55 0.64 22.83
N ASN A 48 3.32 1.46 23.55
CA ASN A 48 3.29 2.92 23.35
C ASN A 48 4.65 3.61 23.47
N THR A 49 5.66 2.97 24.07
CA THR A 49 6.96 3.60 24.29
C THR A 49 8.00 3.11 23.29
N LEU A 50 9.14 3.81 23.22
CA LEU A 50 10.27 3.40 22.40
C LEU A 50 10.85 2.07 22.91
N GLU A 51 10.88 1.89 24.22
CA GLU A 51 11.36 0.67 24.88
C GLU A 51 10.51 -0.54 24.48
N ASP A 52 9.19 -0.39 24.36
CA ASP A 52 8.31 -1.44 23.86
C ASP A 52 8.67 -1.85 22.43
N VAL A 53 9.02 -0.88 21.58
CA VAL A 53 9.44 -1.13 20.19
C VAL A 53 10.76 -1.89 20.17
N VAL A 54 11.76 -1.45 20.94
CA VAL A 54 13.06 -2.13 21.05
C VAL A 54 12.89 -3.57 21.54
N ARG A 55 12.07 -3.78 22.57
CA ARG A 55 11.73 -5.12 23.06
C ARG A 55 11.12 -5.99 21.97
N LEU A 56 10.13 -5.47 21.23
CA LEU A 56 9.49 -6.22 20.15
C LEU A 56 10.44 -6.54 19.00
N LEU A 57 11.34 -5.62 18.64
CA LEU A 57 12.35 -5.86 17.62
C LEU A 57 13.32 -6.99 18.02
N ASN A 58 13.68 -7.07 19.30
CA ASN A 58 14.56 -8.13 19.82
C ASN A 58 13.86 -9.49 19.95
N GLU A 59 12.59 -9.51 20.37
CA GLU A 59 11.85 -10.76 20.63
C GLU A 59 11.24 -11.40 19.37
N ARG A 60 10.84 -10.58 18.38
CA ARG A 60 10.07 -11.07 17.23
C ARG A 60 11.00 -11.45 16.08
N LYS A 61 10.85 -12.69 15.61
CA LYS A 61 11.64 -13.22 14.49
C LYS A 61 11.04 -12.88 13.12
N LYS A 62 9.71 -12.79 13.01
CA LYS A 62 9.00 -12.53 11.74
C LYS A 62 8.49 -11.10 11.70
N ILE A 63 9.37 -10.17 11.34
CA ILE A 63 9.05 -8.76 11.24
C ILE A 63 8.90 -8.40 9.76
N LEU A 64 7.75 -7.85 9.39
CA LEU A 64 7.52 -7.31 8.06
C LEU A 64 7.94 -5.84 8.06
N VAL A 65 9.04 -5.53 7.36
CA VAL A 65 9.51 -4.16 7.16
C VAL A 65 9.24 -3.77 5.71
N SER A 66 8.56 -2.64 5.50
CA SER A 66 8.32 -2.07 4.18
C SER A 66 8.93 -0.67 4.15
N VAL A 67 10.20 -0.53 3.75
CA VAL A 67 10.83 0.78 3.52
C VAL A 67 11.89 0.77 2.42
N SER A 68 11.87 1.85 1.64
CA SER A 68 12.82 2.40 0.67
C SER A 68 13.91 1.46 0.11
N CYS A 69 13.64 0.85 -1.04
CA CYS A 69 14.60 0.08 -1.84
C CYS A 69 15.65 0.96 -2.55
N GLY A 70 16.18 2.01 -1.91
CA GLY A 70 17.01 3.02 -2.59
C GLY A 70 16.28 3.78 -3.71
N ILE A 71 14.94 3.74 -3.69
CA ILE A 71 14.10 4.47 -4.63
C ILE A 71 14.04 5.94 -4.17
N PRO A 72 14.36 6.92 -5.02
CA PRO A 72 14.29 8.33 -4.66
C PRO A 72 12.88 8.71 -4.21
N ASP A 73 12.77 9.59 -3.22
CA ASP A 73 11.47 10.06 -2.73
C ASP A 73 10.67 10.71 -3.87
N PHE A 74 9.41 10.30 -3.98
CA PHE A 74 8.46 10.81 -4.96
C PHE A 74 7.98 12.20 -4.59
N ARG A 75 7.67 12.40 -3.31
CA ARG A 75 6.79 13.47 -2.81
C ARG A 75 7.53 14.59 -2.11
N SER A 76 8.82 14.43 -1.84
CA SER A 76 9.67 15.51 -1.33
C SER A 76 9.70 16.72 -2.26
N ARG A 77 10.07 17.87 -1.70
CA ARG A 77 10.24 19.14 -2.45
C ARG A 77 11.15 18.97 -3.67
N ASP A 78 12.23 18.21 -3.52
CA ASP A 78 13.18 17.90 -4.60
C ASP A 78 12.96 16.49 -5.19
N GLY A 79 11.81 15.90 -4.87
CA GLY A 79 11.42 14.56 -5.27
C GLY A 79 11.11 14.45 -6.76
N ILE A 80 10.88 13.21 -7.20
CA ILE A 80 10.66 12.89 -8.61
C ILE A 80 9.50 13.70 -9.21
N TYR A 81 8.44 13.92 -8.43
CA TYR A 81 7.27 14.68 -8.86
C TYR A 81 7.58 16.13 -9.22
N ALA A 82 8.43 16.80 -8.42
CA ALA A 82 8.82 18.18 -8.68
C ALA A 82 9.62 18.32 -9.99
N ARG A 83 10.51 17.35 -10.26
CA ARG A 83 11.30 17.34 -11.51
C ARG A 83 10.45 17.02 -12.73
N LEU A 84 9.52 16.08 -12.61
CA LEU A 84 8.60 15.72 -13.70
C LEU A 84 7.65 16.86 -14.06
N ALA A 85 7.15 17.62 -13.08
CA ALA A 85 6.29 18.77 -13.35
C ALA A 85 7.02 19.89 -14.12
N VAL A 86 8.33 20.04 -13.92
CA VAL A 86 9.17 20.98 -14.69
C VAL A 86 9.40 20.48 -16.11
N ASP A 87 9.76 19.20 -16.28
CA ASP A 87 10.04 18.60 -17.59
C ASP A 87 8.75 18.41 -18.44
N PHE A 88 7.59 18.25 -17.80
CA PHE A 88 6.30 17.96 -18.43
C PHE A 88 5.18 18.83 -17.84
N PRO A 89 5.05 20.11 -18.27
CA PRO A 89 4.04 21.02 -17.74
C PRO A 89 2.60 20.62 -18.08
N ASP A 90 2.40 19.80 -19.12
CA ASP A 90 1.10 19.25 -19.52
C ASP A 90 0.64 18.07 -18.66
N LEU A 91 1.46 17.65 -17.67
CA LEU A 91 1.09 16.65 -16.70
C LEU A 91 0.23 17.31 -15.60
N PRO A 92 -1.08 16.98 -15.50
CA PRO A 92 -1.99 17.68 -14.59
C PRO A 92 -1.61 17.46 -13.13
N ASP A 93 -1.12 16.25 -12.81
CA ASP A 93 -0.55 15.91 -11.53
C ASP A 93 0.47 14.76 -11.68
N PRO A 94 1.42 14.60 -10.75
CA PRO A 94 2.46 13.59 -10.87
C PRO A 94 1.98 12.13 -10.84
N GLN A 95 0.74 11.85 -10.40
CA GLN A 95 0.16 10.51 -10.44
C GLN A 95 -0.35 10.16 -11.83
N ALA A 96 -0.69 11.17 -12.65
CA ALA A 96 -1.17 10.98 -14.02
C ALA A 96 -0.15 10.27 -14.94
N MET A 97 1.15 10.22 -14.59
CA MET A 97 2.11 9.40 -15.34
C MET A 97 1.82 7.89 -15.25
N PHE A 98 1.03 7.46 -14.26
CA PHE A 98 0.56 6.09 -14.08
C PHE A 98 -0.89 5.90 -14.56
N ASP A 99 -1.54 6.96 -15.03
CA ASP A 99 -2.86 6.88 -15.64
C ASP A 99 -2.74 6.25 -17.03
N ILE A 100 -3.57 5.24 -17.31
CA ILE A 100 -3.50 4.48 -18.55
C ILE A 100 -3.93 5.30 -19.78
N ASP A 101 -4.89 6.22 -19.60
CA ASP A 101 -5.40 7.06 -20.68
C ASP A 101 -4.42 8.21 -20.95
N TYR A 102 -3.80 8.75 -19.90
CA TYR A 102 -2.66 9.66 -20.08
C TYR A 102 -1.51 8.96 -20.79
N PHE A 103 -1.13 7.74 -20.38
CA PHE A 103 -0.04 6.98 -21.00
C PHE A 103 -0.26 6.73 -22.49
N ARG A 104 -1.50 6.44 -22.91
CA ARG A 104 -1.86 6.29 -24.32
C ARG A 104 -1.71 7.60 -25.12
N ARG A 105 -1.97 8.74 -24.48
CA ARG A 105 -1.85 10.08 -25.10
C ARG A 105 -0.39 10.54 -25.17
N ASP A 106 0.33 10.42 -24.06
CA ASP A 106 1.74 10.76 -23.95
C ASP A 106 2.48 9.83 -22.97
N PRO A 107 3.22 8.83 -23.47
CA PRO A 107 3.97 7.90 -22.62
C PRO A 107 5.33 8.45 -22.17
N ARG A 108 5.76 9.64 -22.65
CA ARG A 108 7.11 10.17 -22.37
C ARG A 108 7.37 10.39 -20.88
N PRO A 109 6.44 10.92 -20.06
CA PRO A 109 6.66 11.07 -18.61
C PRO A 109 6.93 9.73 -17.93
N PHE A 110 6.19 8.68 -18.29
CA PHE A 110 6.39 7.33 -17.78
C PHE A 110 7.77 6.77 -18.16
N PHE A 111 8.18 6.86 -19.42
CA PHE A 111 9.48 6.32 -19.85
C PHE A 111 10.68 7.11 -19.32
N LYS A 112 10.57 8.44 -19.22
CA LYS A 112 11.58 9.28 -18.57
C LYS A 112 11.76 8.86 -17.11
N PHE A 113 10.65 8.64 -16.41
CA PHE A 113 10.64 8.12 -15.06
C PHE A 113 11.23 6.70 -14.95
N ALA A 114 10.80 5.78 -15.82
CA ALA A 114 11.24 4.40 -15.83
C ALA A 114 12.75 4.27 -16.09
N LYS A 115 13.32 5.15 -16.93
CA LYS A 115 14.76 5.20 -17.19
C LYS A 115 15.57 5.56 -15.94
N VAL A 116 15.11 6.53 -15.14
CA VAL A 116 15.74 6.91 -13.86
C VAL A 116 15.63 5.76 -12.85
N ARG A 117 14.49 5.06 -12.83
CA ARG A 117 14.26 3.90 -11.95
C ARG A 117 15.09 2.68 -12.34
N TYR A 118 15.25 2.38 -13.63
CA TYR A 118 16.00 1.21 -14.08
C TYR A 118 17.49 1.34 -13.73
N THR A 119 18.07 2.52 -13.92
CA THR A 119 19.45 2.79 -13.51
C THR A 119 19.57 2.84 -11.99
N ALA A 120 18.65 3.51 -11.28
CA ALA A 120 18.66 3.52 -9.81
C ALA A 120 18.45 2.13 -9.20
N PHE A 121 17.59 1.27 -9.77
CA PHE A 121 17.44 -0.13 -9.34
C PHE A 121 18.73 -0.92 -9.59
N SER A 122 19.40 -0.72 -10.73
CA SER A 122 20.66 -1.40 -11.02
C SER A 122 21.80 -0.98 -10.09
N PHE A 123 21.81 0.28 -9.62
CA PHE A 123 22.84 0.81 -8.71
C PHE A 123 22.49 0.70 -7.21
N ALA A 124 21.21 0.70 -6.82
CA ALA A 124 20.78 0.63 -5.43
C ALA A 124 20.90 -0.78 -4.81
N PHE A 125 20.90 -1.83 -5.63
CA PHE A 125 21.07 -3.20 -5.15
C PHE A 125 22.54 -3.58 -4.86
N GLN A 126 23.51 -2.81 -5.33
CA GLN A 126 24.93 -3.14 -5.12
C GLN A 126 25.43 -2.82 -3.70
N PRO A 127 25.07 -1.68 -3.06
CA PRO A 127 25.49 -1.38 -1.69
C PRO A 127 24.65 -2.06 -0.59
N LEU A 128 23.44 -2.53 -0.91
CA LEU A 128 22.54 -3.21 0.03
C LEU A 128 23.10 -4.57 0.51
N MET A 129 24.08 -5.13 -0.20
CA MET A 129 24.82 -6.32 0.21
C MET A 129 25.96 -6.01 1.20
N GLU A 130 26.42 -4.76 1.28
CA GLU A 130 27.68 -4.44 1.96
C GLU A 130 27.55 -3.60 3.25
N ASN A 131 26.44 -2.88 3.51
CA ASN A 131 26.37 -2.05 4.72
C ASN A 131 25.01 -2.01 5.45
N ASN A 132 25.13 -2.22 6.78
CA ASN A 132 24.24 -1.86 7.89
C ASN A 132 23.08 -2.81 8.26
N HIS A 133 23.12 -3.24 9.53
CA HIS A 133 22.13 -3.81 10.49
C HIS A 133 20.77 -4.37 9.99
N CYS A 134 20.13 -3.77 8.98
CA CYS A 134 18.98 -4.36 8.31
C CYS A 134 19.33 -5.67 7.59
N ASN A 135 20.54 -5.80 7.05
CA ASN A 135 20.93 -7.00 6.31
C ASN A 135 20.92 -8.26 7.20
N ASP A 136 21.27 -8.14 8.49
CA ASP A 136 21.22 -9.25 9.46
C ASP A 136 19.79 -9.72 9.75
N MET A 137 18.79 -8.83 9.75
CA MET A 137 17.39 -9.21 9.91
C MET A 137 16.82 -9.91 8.66
N PHE A 138 17.24 -9.49 7.47
CA PHE A 138 16.79 -10.07 6.20
C PHE A 138 17.47 -11.43 5.92
N LEU A 139 18.78 -11.56 6.13
CA LEU A 139 19.53 -12.79 5.85
C LEU A 139 19.24 -13.92 6.85
N ASN A 140 18.96 -13.61 8.11
CA ASN A 140 18.60 -14.64 9.10
C ASN A 140 17.20 -15.22 8.90
N ASN A 141 16.25 -14.46 8.33
CA ASN A 141 14.90 -14.97 8.04
C ASN A 141 14.82 -15.77 6.72
N ALA A 142 15.66 -15.47 5.74
CA ALA A 142 15.64 -16.15 4.45
C ALA A 142 16.17 -17.60 4.52
N ARG A 143 16.94 -17.96 5.56
CA ARG A 143 17.44 -19.34 5.76
C ARG A 143 16.43 -20.30 6.40
N HIS A 144 15.26 -19.82 6.84
CA HIS A 144 14.22 -20.64 7.48
C HIS A 144 13.00 -20.91 6.58
N TYR A 145 13.06 -20.52 5.30
CA TYR A 145 12.06 -20.85 4.28
C TYR A 145 12.69 -21.68 3.14
N ARG A 146 13.42 -22.74 3.50
CA ARG A 146 13.61 -23.92 2.65
C ARG A 146 12.94 -25.11 3.31
#